data_AF-A0A4Q1RI40-F1
#
_entry.id   AF-A0A4Q1RI40-F1
#
_cell.length_a   1.000
_cell.length_b   1.000
_cell.length_c   1.000
_cell.angle_alpha   90.00
_cell.angle_beta   90.00
_cell.angle_gamma   90.00
#
_symmetry.space_group_name_H-M   'P 1'
#
loop_
_entity.id
_entity.type
_entity.pdbx_description
1 polymer ?
#
loop_
_entity_poly.entity_id
_entity_poly.type
_entity_poly.pdbx_seq_one_letter_code
_entity_poly.pdbx_strand_id
1 'polypeptide(L)'
;MELREDILQELKEQKQKAIYNQEEWLANELWCLIEVYNIHKNYLAMFQLLKSGKYEEAWRVMNRIDISMGNLRINFGEGMNHYNLTFINQIIKYYEKVFPDFVYTSREGIIKSEKCSICGEKVSLRGGCSHVPGKLYMGELCLREVTDYEIIGVAIVKHPLDKYAILKLEGQEYNYQVLDYLMRKLDSPFRPWYIEELKRKRPEFMNVGRNEKCPCGSGNKYKRCCYNTPKEYGLHYRITLLGGEKMKEEAIEYSGRWVEKQAIK
;
A
#
# COMPACT_ATOMS: atom_id res chain seq x y z
N MET A 1 -4.41 20.19 -7.24
CA MET A 1 -5.01 20.26 -5.89
C MET A 1 -3.85 20.27 -4.92
N GLU A 2 -3.65 21.38 -4.21
CA GLU A 2 -2.54 21.54 -3.28
C GLU A 2 -3.08 21.99 -1.92
N LEU A 3 -2.45 21.49 -0.86
CA LEU A 3 -2.72 21.95 0.49
C LEU A 3 -1.91 23.21 0.75
N ARG A 4 -2.50 24.08 1.56
CA ARG A 4 -1.87 25.30 2.06
C ARG A 4 -0.63 24.97 2.90
N GLU A 5 0.55 25.29 2.37
CA GLU A 5 1.83 24.96 3.01
C GLU A 5 2.10 25.77 4.28
N ASP A 6 1.49 26.95 4.40
CA ASP A 6 1.48 27.80 5.60
C ASP A 6 0.95 27.06 6.82
N ILE A 7 -0.07 26.21 6.67
CA ILE A 7 -0.64 25.41 7.77
C ILE A 7 0.41 24.47 8.37
N LEU A 8 1.16 23.77 7.52
CA LEU A 8 2.18 22.82 8.00
C LEU A 8 3.30 23.56 8.74
N GLN A 9 3.68 24.73 8.24
CA GLN A 9 4.71 25.54 8.86
C GLN A 9 4.25 26.06 10.23
N GLU A 10 3.02 26.59 10.32
CA GLU A 10 2.44 27.05 11.57
C GLU A 10 2.35 25.92 12.62
N LEU A 11 1.84 24.74 12.23
CA LEU A 11 1.77 23.58 13.13
C LEU A 11 3.15 23.18 13.68
N LYS A 12 4.18 23.21 12.83
CA LYS A 12 5.56 22.91 13.26
C LYS A 12 6.08 23.95 14.24
N GLU A 13 5.84 25.23 13.99
CA GLU A 13 6.25 26.31 14.88
C GLU A 13 5.56 26.23 16.25
N GLN A 14 4.25 25.96 16.26
CA GLN A 14 3.50 25.72 17.50
C GLN A 14 4.04 24.49 18.24
N LYS A 15 4.40 23.41 17.52
CA LYS A 15 4.97 22.22 18.16
C LYS A 15 6.27 22.56 18.88
N GLN A 16 7.15 23.35 18.24
CA GLN A 16 8.40 23.78 18.85
C GLN A 16 8.18 24.66 20.09
N LYS A 17 7.19 25.56 20.06
CA LYS A 17 6.81 26.37 21.23
C LYS A 17 6.31 25.48 22.38
N ALA A 18 5.44 24.52 22.09
CA ALA A 18 4.94 23.57 23.09
C ALA A 18 6.08 22.74 23.70
N ILE A 19 7.03 22.28 22.88
CA ILE A 19 8.22 21.57 23.36
C ILE A 19 9.07 22.46 24.28
N TYR A 20 9.34 23.70 23.86
CA TYR A 20 10.12 24.67 24.65
C TYR A 20 9.45 24.97 26.00
N ASN A 21 8.12 25.10 26.02
CA ASN A 21 7.33 25.33 27.24
C ASN A 21 7.12 24.06 28.07
N GLN A 22 7.62 22.90 27.65
CA GLN A 22 7.41 21.60 28.29
C GLN A 22 5.94 21.16 28.37
N GLU A 23 5.13 21.57 27.39
CA GLU A 23 3.72 21.22 27.27
C GLU A 23 3.55 19.91 26.49
N GLU A 24 3.78 18.77 27.16
CA GLU A 24 3.82 17.45 26.50
C GLU A 24 2.53 17.11 25.74
N TRP A 25 1.38 17.33 26.38
CA TRP A 25 0.08 17.03 25.78
C TRP A 25 -0.12 17.79 24.46
N LEU A 26 0.17 19.10 24.46
CA LEU A 26 0.03 19.94 23.28
C LEU A 26 1.05 19.56 22.20
N ALA A 27 2.30 19.27 22.57
CA ALA A 27 3.33 18.83 21.64
C ALA A 27 2.94 17.51 20.94
N ASN A 28 2.38 16.57 21.69
CA ASN A 28 1.89 15.29 21.16
C ASN A 28 0.67 15.48 20.24
N GLU A 29 -0.28 16.34 20.61
CA GLU A 29 -1.43 16.66 19.75
C GLU A 29 -0.98 17.32 18.45
N LEU A 30 -0.06 18.27 18.51
CA LEU A 30 0.49 18.94 17.33
C LEU A 30 1.25 17.98 16.42
N TRP A 31 1.97 16.99 16.96
CA TRP A 31 2.55 15.91 16.16
C TRP A 31 1.46 15.15 15.39
N CYS A 32 0.35 14.81 16.04
CA CYS A 32 -0.77 14.12 15.39
C CYS A 32 -1.36 14.97 14.24
N LEU A 33 -1.56 16.26 14.46
CA LEU A 33 -2.10 17.18 13.44
C LEU A 33 -1.15 17.35 12.24
N ILE A 34 0.16 17.41 12.49
CA ILE A 34 1.18 17.40 11.43
C ILE A 34 1.08 16.11 10.61
N GLU A 35 0.91 14.97 11.27
CA GLU A 35 0.81 13.69 10.59
C GLU A 35 -0.50 13.55 9.79
N VAL A 36 -1.61 14.06 10.31
CA VAL A 36 -2.87 14.21 9.57
C VAL A 36 -2.66 15.02 8.29
N TYR A 37 -1.99 16.18 8.38
CA TYR A 37 -1.67 17.01 7.23
C TYR A 37 -0.84 16.24 6.20
N ASN A 38 0.22 15.56 6.66
CA ASN A 38 1.10 14.78 5.79
C ASN A 38 0.37 13.64 5.08
N ILE A 39 -0.56 12.97 5.75
CA ILE A 39 -1.41 11.92 5.14
C ILE A 39 -2.23 12.52 4.01
N HIS A 40 -2.90 13.66 4.23
CA HIS A 40 -3.67 14.33 3.17
C HIS A 40 -2.79 14.81 2.01
N LYS A 41 -1.62 15.40 2.31
CA LYS A 41 -0.64 15.84 1.29
C LYS A 41 -0.19 14.67 0.42
N ASN A 42 0.19 13.57 1.07
CA ASN A 42 0.62 12.35 0.38
C ASN A 42 -0.53 11.70 -0.40
N TYR A 43 -1.77 11.73 0.11
CA TYR A 43 -2.92 11.17 -0.59
C TYR A 43 -3.21 11.93 -1.90
N LEU A 44 -3.15 13.25 -1.88
CA LEU A 44 -3.31 14.07 -3.08
C LEU A 44 -2.16 13.87 -4.08
N ALA A 45 -0.92 13.82 -3.58
CA ALA A 45 0.26 13.55 -4.40
C ALA A 45 0.18 12.17 -5.06
N MET A 46 -0.22 11.14 -4.31
CA MET A 46 -0.47 9.79 -4.82
C MET A 46 -1.47 9.82 -5.97
N PHE A 47 -2.62 10.49 -5.79
CA PHE A 47 -3.63 10.58 -6.85
C PHE A 47 -3.10 11.26 -8.12
N GLN A 48 -2.31 12.33 -7.99
CA GLN A 48 -1.66 13.00 -9.13
C GLN A 48 -0.65 12.10 -9.84
N LEU A 49 0.12 11.32 -9.09
CA LEU A 49 1.05 10.33 -9.65
C LEU A 49 0.30 9.23 -10.42
N LEU A 50 -0.79 8.71 -9.85
CA LEU A 50 -1.66 7.75 -10.55
C LEU A 50 -2.23 8.33 -11.85
N LYS A 51 -2.74 9.57 -11.80
CA LYS A 51 -3.27 10.27 -12.98
C LYS A 51 -2.25 10.52 -14.09
N SER A 52 -0.98 10.66 -13.72
CA SER A 52 0.13 10.85 -14.67
C SER A 52 0.81 9.55 -15.12
N GLY A 53 0.29 8.39 -14.71
CA GLY A 53 0.84 7.08 -15.06
C GLY A 53 2.11 6.69 -14.29
N LYS A 54 2.50 7.46 -13.27
CA LYS A 54 3.67 7.21 -12.43
C LYS A 54 3.34 6.22 -11.30
N TYR A 55 2.94 5.01 -11.68
CA TYR A 55 2.33 4.04 -10.77
C TYR A 55 3.24 3.55 -9.64
N GLU A 56 4.51 3.29 -9.92
CA GLU A 56 5.46 2.85 -8.87
C GLU A 56 5.73 3.95 -7.84
N GLU A 57 5.84 5.20 -8.27
CA GLU A 57 5.99 6.33 -7.36
C GLU A 57 4.75 6.47 -6.47
N ALA A 58 3.56 6.34 -7.06
CA ALA A 58 2.30 6.32 -6.31
C ALA A 58 2.26 5.18 -5.29
N TRP A 59 2.72 3.97 -5.65
CA TRP A 59 2.79 2.83 -4.74
C TRP A 59 3.67 3.12 -3.52
N ARG A 60 4.84 3.76 -3.73
CA ARG A 60 5.73 4.15 -2.63
C ARG A 60 5.09 5.21 -1.72
N VAL A 61 4.39 6.18 -2.30
CA VAL A 61 3.65 7.18 -1.51
C VAL A 61 2.53 6.51 -0.71
N MET A 62 1.80 5.55 -1.29
CA MET A 62 0.77 4.79 -0.60
C MET A 62 1.32 4.01 0.60
N ASN A 63 2.48 3.36 0.45
CA ASN A 63 3.16 2.69 1.56
C ASN A 63 3.54 3.67 2.69
N ARG A 64 3.96 4.90 2.36
CA ARG A 64 4.21 5.94 3.39
C ARG A 64 2.93 6.31 4.13
N ILE A 65 1.81 6.45 3.43
CA ILE A 65 0.52 6.74 4.06
C ILE A 65 0.11 5.61 5.01
N ASP A 66 0.29 4.34 4.63
CA ASP A 66 -0.04 3.18 5.49
C ASP A 66 0.78 3.20 6.80
N ILE A 67 2.08 3.50 6.71
CA ILE A 67 2.97 3.67 7.87
C ILE A 67 2.49 4.82 8.77
N SER A 68 2.25 6.00 8.18
CA SER A 68 1.73 7.18 8.89
C SER A 68 0.40 6.88 9.60
N MET A 69 -0.52 6.20 8.92
CA MET A 69 -1.82 5.79 9.45
C MET A 69 -1.67 4.84 10.64
N GLY A 70 -0.70 3.91 10.56
CA GLY A 70 -0.35 3.00 11.65
C GLY A 70 0.15 3.72 12.90
N ASN A 71 1.09 4.65 12.73
CA ASN A 71 1.66 5.44 13.83
C ASN A 71 0.59 6.35 14.46
N LEU A 72 -0.23 6.99 13.64
CA LEU A 72 -1.29 7.89 14.11
C LEU A 72 -2.37 7.14 14.89
N ARG A 73 -2.80 5.95 14.42
CA ARG A 73 -3.85 5.15 15.08
C ARG A 73 -3.54 4.81 16.55
N ILE A 74 -2.27 4.61 16.90
CA ILE A 74 -1.82 4.28 18.27
C ILE A 74 -1.95 5.48 19.22
N ASN A 75 -1.93 6.70 18.68
CA ASN A 75 -1.86 7.95 19.45
C ASN A 75 -3.09 8.87 19.28
N PHE A 76 -3.91 8.66 18.25
CA PHE A 76 -4.96 9.59 17.83
C PHE A 76 -6.22 8.89 17.29
N GLY A 77 -6.43 7.62 17.63
CA GLY A 77 -7.45 6.75 17.02
C GLY A 77 -8.86 7.37 16.98
N GLU A 78 -9.31 8.00 18.06
CA GLU A 78 -10.64 8.62 18.15
C GLU A 78 -10.79 9.85 17.23
N GLY A 79 -9.71 10.62 17.05
CA GLY A 79 -9.70 11.82 16.22
C GLY A 79 -9.64 11.55 14.71
N MET A 80 -9.28 10.33 14.29
CA MET A 80 -9.06 10.00 12.87
C MET A 80 -10.30 10.25 11.98
N ASN A 81 -11.50 10.01 12.50
CA ASN A 81 -12.74 10.21 11.75
C ASN A 81 -13.01 11.69 11.42
N HIS A 82 -12.65 12.60 12.33
CA HIS A 82 -12.87 14.03 12.15
C HIS A 82 -12.14 14.57 10.92
N TYR A 83 -10.99 13.98 10.59
CA TYR A 83 -10.13 14.39 9.48
C TYR A 83 -10.29 13.51 8.23
N ASN A 84 -11.41 12.77 8.12
CA ASN A 84 -11.71 11.91 6.97
C ASN A 84 -10.64 10.83 6.69
N LEU A 85 -9.86 10.43 7.71
CA LEU A 85 -8.79 9.46 7.53
C LEU A 85 -9.30 8.03 7.36
N THR A 86 -10.50 7.73 7.87
CA THR A 86 -11.14 6.43 7.65
C THR A 86 -11.54 6.21 6.20
N PHE A 87 -11.98 7.26 5.51
CA PHE A 87 -12.17 7.23 4.05
C PHE A 87 -10.85 6.93 3.33
N ILE A 88 -9.78 7.68 3.63
CA ILE A 88 -8.47 7.49 2.99
C ILE A 88 -7.95 6.07 3.24
N ASN A 89 -8.02 5.60 4.49
CA ASN A 89 -7.60 4.26 4.87
C ASN A 89 -8.39 3.16 4.10
N GLN A 90 -9.68 3.36 3.88
CA GLN A 90 -10.50 2.41 3.12
C GLN A 90 -10.18 2.45 1.62
N ILE A 91 -10.05 3.63 1.03
CA ILE A 91 -9.72 3.81 -0.39
C ILE A 91 -8.33 3.26 -0.71
N ILE A 92 -7.35 3.44 0.16
CA ILE A 92 -6.00 2.86 -0.01
C ILE A 92 -6.06 1.34 -0.18
N LYS A 93 -6.88 0.64 0.63
CA LYS A 93 -7.07 -0.81 0.50
C LYS A 93 -7.69 -1.21 -0.84
N TYR A 94 -8.50 -0.34 -1.45
CA TYR A 94 -9.04 -0.58 -2.78
C TYR A 94 -8.01 -0.30 -3.87
N TYR A 95 -7.19 0.75 -3.72
CA TYR A 95 -6.05 0.98 -4.59
C TYR A 95 -5.08 -0.21 -4.57
N GLU A 96 -4.74 -0.74 -3.39
CA GLU A 96 -3.87 -1.91 -3.27
C GLU A 96 -4.31 -3.11 -4.13
N LYS A 97 -5.62 -3.31 -4.30
CA LYS A 97 -6.18 -4.42 -5.09
C LYS A 97 -6.09 -4.22 -6.61
N VAL A 98 -6.08 -2.98 -7.09
CA VAL A 98 -5.97 -2.67 -8.53
C VAL A 98 -4.53 -2.57 -9.01
N PHE A 99 -3.57 -2.49 -8.08
CA PHE A 99 -2.16 -2.64 -8.44
C PHE A 99 -1.87 -4.07 -8.93
N PRO A 100 -0.83 -4.24 -9.75
CA PRO A 100 -0.38 -5.55 -10.19
C PRO A 100 -0.09 -6.48 -9.01
N ASP A 101 -0.28 -7.79 -9.20
CA ASP A 101 0.19 -8.82 -8.26
C ASP A 101 1.73 -8.90 -8.27
N PHE A 102 2.35 -7.91 -7.64
CA PHE A 102 3.79 -7.75 -7.54
C PHE A 102 4.47 -8.99 -6.95
N VAL A 103 5.73 -9.18 -7.31
CA VAL A 103 6.65 -10.06 -6.60
C VAL A 103 7.60 -9.15 -5.85
N TYR A 104 7.94 -9.50 -4.62
CA TYR A 104 8.75 -8.65 -3.75
C TYR A 104 10.01 -9.37 -3.30
N THR A 105 10.96 -8.58 -2.84
CA THR A 105 12.13 -9.06 -2.09
C THR A 105 11.95 -8.72 -0.62
N SER A 106 12.06 -9.70 0.27
CA SER A 106 12.12 -9.47 1.71
C SER A 106 13.55 -9.66 2.19
N ARG A 107 14.06 -8.68 2.93
CA ARG A 107 15.38 -8.77 3.56
C ARG A 107 15.34 -9.68 4.78
N GLU A 108 16.41 -10.44 4.96
CA GLU A 108 16.70 -11.22 6.15
C GLU A 108 17.94 -10.64 6.82
N GLY A 109 17.87 -10.38 8.12
CA GLY A 109 18.99 -9.83 8.86
C GLY A 109 18.79 -9.88 10.36
N ILE A 110 19.88 -9.64 11.08
CA ILE A 110 19.95 -9.62 12.55
C ILE A 110 20.12 -8.18 13.00
N ILE A 111 19.22 -7.72 13.87
CA ILE A 111 19.40 -6.49 14.64
C ILE A 111 20.29 -6.84 15.83
N LYS A 112 21.56 -6.43 15.80
CA LYS A 112 22.54 -6.72 16.85
C LYS A 112 22.40 -5.75 18.02
N SER A 113 22.10 -4.50 17.74
CA SER A 113 21.77 -3.50 18.75
C SER A 113 20.85 -2.42 18.21
N GLU A 114 20.03 -1.88 19.12
CA GLU A 114 19.13 -0.77 18.86
C GLU A 114 19.04 0.11 20.11
N LYS A 115 18.67 1.37 19.94
CA LYS A 115 18.46 2.34 21.03
C LYS A 115 17.09 3.01 20.90
N CYS A 116 16.57 3.51 22.02
CA CYS A 116 15.36 4.32 22.04
C CYS A 116 15.60 5.67 21.34
N SER A 117 14.72 6.07 20.43
CA SER A 117 14.82 7.38 19.76
C SER A 117 14.56 8.58 20.68
N ILE A 118 13.91 8.37 21.84
CA ILE A 118 13.55 9.45 22.77
C ILE A 118 14.69 9.74 23.75
N CYS A 119 15.23 8.73 24.42
CA CYS A 119 16.27 8.91 25.44
C CYS A 119 17.66 8.43 25.03
N GLY A 120 17.80 7.73 23.90
CA GLY A 120 19.07 7.17 23.44
C GLY A 120 19.55 5.93 24.21
N GLU A 121 18.79 5.45 25.20
CA GLU A 121 19.15 4.27 25.97
C GLU A 121 19.13 3.01 25.10
N LYS A 122 20.14 2.15 25.28
CA LYS A 122 20.25 0.88 24.56
C LYS A 122 19.10 -0.04 24.96
N VAL A 123 18.40 -0.59 23.96
CA VAL A 123 17.33 -1.54 24.21
C VAL A 123 17.91 -2.86 24.72
N SER A 124 17.31 -3.41 25.77
CA SER A 124 17.71 -4.68 26.37
C SER A 124 16.48 -5.51 26.72
N LEU A 125 16.63 -6.84 26.81
CA LEU A 125 15.54 -7.73 27.22
C LEU A 125 15.17 -7.59 28.70
N ARG A 126 16.12 -7.14 29.53
CA ARG A 126 15.98 -6.99 30.98
C ARG A 126 16.59 -5.65 31.38
N GLY A 127 15.74 -4.66 31.60
CA GLY A 127 16.13 -3.27 31.83
C GLY A 127 16.00 -2.41 30.56
N GLY A 128 16.44 -1.16 30.64
CA GLY A 128 16.27 -0.14 29.61
C GLY A 128 15.23 0.92 30.00
N CYS A 129 14.85 1.75 29.05
CA CYS A 129 13.94 2.88 29.30
C CYS A 129 12.48 2.45 29.42
N SER A 130 11.67 3.30 30.05
CA SER A 130 10.21 3.13 30.15
C SER A 130 9.43 3.52 28.88
N HIS A 131 10.10 4.05 27.85
CA HIS A 131 9.43 4.47 26.62
C HIS A 131 8.90 3.28 25.81
N VAL A 132 7.67 3.42 25.32
CA VAL A 132 6.96 2.39 24.55
C VAL A 132 7.06 2.72 23.06
N PRO A 133 7.63 1.82 22.23
CA PRO A 133 7.66 2.02 20.79
C PRO A 133 6.27 2.27 20.20
N GLY A 134 6.15 3.29 19.34
CA GLY A 134 4.90 3.73 18.74
C GLY A 134 4.11 4.74 19.58
N LYS A 135 4.53 5.08 20.80
CA LYS A 135 3.93 6.15 21.61
C LYS A 135 4.66 7.47 21.45
N LEU A 136 3.92 8.57 21.64
CA LEU A 136 4.46 9.92 21.58
C LEU A 136 4.99 10.38 22.93
N TYR A 137 6.12 11.09 22.89
CA TYR A 137 6.76 11.73 24.02
C TYR A 137 7.27 13.09 23.56
N MET A 138 6.78 14.17 24.18
CA MET A 138 7.18 15.55 23.85
C MET A 138 7.14 15.87 22.34
N GLY A 139 6.08 15.45 21.66
CA GLY A 139 5.89 15.71 20.23
C GLY A 139 6.81 14.92 19.31
N GLU A 140 7.39 13.82 19.79
CA GLU A 140 8.22 12.90 19.03
C GLU A 140 7.75 11.45 19.20
N LEU A 141 7.85 10.65 18.14
CA LEU A 141 7.45 9.24 18.15
C LEU A 141 8.59 8.37 18.68
N CYS A 142 8.31 7.56 19.70
CA CYS A 142 9.28 6.57 20.18
C CYS A 142 9.45 5.46 19.16
N LEU A 143 10.66 5.32 18.65
CA LEU A 143 11.09 4.32 17.70
C LEU A 143 12.30 3.57 18.26
N ARG A 144 12.56 2.39 17.69
CA ARG A 144 13.81 1.69 17.91
C ARG A 144 14.76 2.03 16.77
N GLU A 145 15.77 2.84 17.07
CA GLU A 145 16.81 3.17 16.11
C GLU A 145 17.84 2.04 16.11
N VAL A 146 17.93 1.34 14.99
CA VAL A 146 18.89 0.24 14.82
C VAL A 146 20.29 0.83 14.67
N THR A 147 21.18 0.50 15.60
CA THR A 147 22.57 1.00 15.62
C THR A 147 23.58 0.00 15.07
N ASP A 148 23.23 -1.28 15.07
CA ASP A 148 24.05 -2.35 14.48
C ASP A 148 23.13 -3.39 13.82
N TYR A 149 23.36 -3.64 12.54
CA TYR A 149 22.54 -4.49 11.69
C TYR A 149 23.41 -5.33 10.76
N GLU A 150 23.09 -6.62 10.66
CA GLU A 150 23.74 -7.56 9.75
C GLU A 150 22.72 -8.13 8.76
N ILE A 151 23.02 -8.03 7.46
CA ILE A 151 22.22 -8.66 6.40
C ILE A 151 22.68 -10.10 6.23
N ILE A 152 21.73 -11.04 6.29
CA ILE A 152 21.97 -12.47 6.03
C ILE A 152 21.63 -12.82 4.59
N GLY A 153 20.51 -12.30 4.08
CA GLY A 153 19.99 -12.73 2.79
C GLY A 153 18.78 -11.94 2.32
N VAL A 154 18.25 -12.38 1.19
CA VAL A 154 17.05 -11.82 0.56
C VAL A 154 16.19 -12.96 0.01
N ALA A 155 14.92 -12.99 0.40
CA ALA A 155 13.94 -13.96 -0.08
C ALA A 155 12.99 -13.31 -1.10
N ILE A 156 12.55 -14.09 -2.09
CA ILE A 156 11.50 -13.68 -3.02
C ILE A 156 10.15 -14.09 -2.44
N VAL A 157 9.27 -13.12 -2.20
CA VAL A 157 8.00 -13.33 -1.47
C VAL A 157 6.80 -12.69 -2.16
N LYS A 158 5.61 -13.15 -1.77
CA LYS A 158 4.31 -12.59 -2.19
C LYS A 158 3.71 -11.60 -1.21
N HIS A 159 4.05 -11.72 0.07
CA HIS A 159 3.52 -10.90 1.14
C HIS A 159 4.68 -10.32 1.94
N PRO A 160 5.26 -9.17 1.52
CA PRO A 160 6.39 -8.56 2.20
C PRO A 160 5.94 -7.70 3.40
N LEU A 161 6.85 -7.47 4.34
CA LEU A 161 6.75 -6.35 5.28
C LEU A 161 7.03 -5.03 4.54
N ASP A 162 8.12 -4.99 3.79
CA ASP A 162 8.56 -3.84 3.00
C ASP A 162 7.84 -3.81 1.64
N LYS A 163 6.59 -3.32 1.58
CA LYS A 163 5.78 -3.30 0.33
C LYS A 163 6.43 -2.53 -0.82
N TYR A 164 7.40 -1.64 -0.57
CA TYR A 164 8.11 -0.91 -1.62
C TYR A 164 9.18 -1.74 -2.34
N ALA A 165 9.57 -2.90 -1.80
CA ALA A 165 10.66 -3.74 -2.31
C ALA A 165 10.19 -4.63 -3.47
N ILE A 166 9.68 -4.01 -4.54
CA ILE A 166 9.19 -4.69 -5.73
C ILE A 166 10.36 -5.27 -6.52
N LEU A 167 10.31 -6.58 -6.80
CA LEU A 167 11.25 -7.28 -7.66
C LEU A 167 11.02 -6.85 -9.12
N LYS A 168 12.09 -6.39 -9.78
CA LYS A 168 12.11 -6.05 -11.20
C LYS A 168 12.94 -7.06 -11.97
N LEU A 169 12.40 -7.55 -13.08
CA LEU A 169 13.08 -8.45 -13.99
C LEU A 169 13.39 -7.70 -15.29
N GLU A 170 14.61 -7.80 -15.77
CA GLU A 170 15.03 -7.13 -16.99
C GLU A 170 14.16 -7.57 -18.19
N GLY A 171 13.64 -6.60 -18.93
CA GLY A 171 12.77 -6.83 -20.08
C GLY A 171 11.37 -7.35 -19.74
N GLN A 172 10.93 -7.25 -18.48
CA GLN A 172 9.56 -7.50 -18.04
C GLN A 172 8.99 -6.30 -17.28
N GLU A 173 7.81 -5.85 -17.69
CA GLU A 173 7.09 -4.72 -17.08
C GLU A 173 5.79 -5.21 -16.47
N TYR A 174 5.45 -4.68 -15.29
CA TYR A 174 4.18 -5.00 -14.63
C TYR A 174 3.00 -4.39 -15.39
N ASN A 175 1.87 -5.09 -15.39
CA ASN A 175 0.68 -4.66 -16.11
C ASN A 175 -0.23 -3.76 -15.25
N TYR A 176 -0.26 -2.47 -15.56
CA TYR A 176 -1.06 -1.46 -14.86
C TYR A 176 -2.40 -1.13 -15.53
N GLN A 177 -2.89 -1.93 -16.48
CA GLN A 177 -4.12 -1.63 -17.25
C GLN A 177 -5.37 -1.38 -16.39
N VAL A 178 -5.50 -2.07 -15.25
CA VAL A 178 -6.62 -1.84 -14.31
C VAL A 178 -6.58 -0.43 -13.73
N LEU A 179 -5.38 0.04 -13.37
CA LEU A 179 -5.14 1.39 -12.89
C LEU A 179 -5.35 2.43 -13.99
N ASP A 180 -4.86 2.17 -15.21
CA ASP A 180 -5.13 3.03 -16.37
C ASP A 180 -6.63 3.23 -16.59
N TYR A 181 -7.40 2.13 -16.57
CA TYR A 181 -8.84 2.15 -16.72
C TYR A 181 -9.52 2.95 -15.60
N LEU A 182 -9.18 2.67 -14.35
CA LEU A 182 -9.71 3.37 -13.18
C LEU A 182 -9.41 4.88 -13.23
N MET A 183 -8.17 5.25 -13.54
CA MET A 183 -7.73 6.65 -13.58
C MET A 183 -8.39 7.44 -14.69
N ARG A 184 -8.82 6.82 -15.79
CA ARG A 184 -9.62 7.51 -16.82
C ARG A 184 -11.02 7.88 -16.35
N LYS A 185 -11.60 7.12 -15.41
CA LYS A 185 -12.98 7.29 -14.94
C LYS A 185 -13.10 8.10 -13.65
N LEU A 186 -12.09 8.05 -12.77
CA LEU A 186 -12.09 8.83 -11.53
C LEU A 186 -11.86 10.31 -11.83
N ASP A 187 -12.84 11.16 -11.54
CA ASP A 187 -12.78 12.62 -11.69
C ASP A 187 -12.07 13.31 -10.51
N SER A 188 -12.20 12.76 -9.30
CA SER A 188 -11.75 13.37 -8.05
C SER A 188 -11.05 12.34 -7.14
N PRO A 189 -10.01 12.75 -6.38
CA PRO A 189 -9.39 11.89 -5.38
C PRO A 189 -10.36 11.50 -4.27
N PHE A 190 -11.42 12.27 -4.01
CA PHE A 190 -12.40 11.98 -2.97
C PHE A 190 -13.67 11.33 -3.49
N ARG A 191 -13.71 10.94 -4.77
CA ARG A 191 -14.83 10.16 -5.32
C ARG A 191 -14.86 8.79 -4.64
N PRO A 192 -15.92 8.42 -3.91
CA PRO A 192 -15.97 7.11 -3.28
C PRO A 192 -16.15 6.02 -4.34
N TRP A 193 -15.42 4.92 -4.18
CA TRP A 193 -15.53 3.75 -5.04
C TRP A 193 -15.15 2.49 -4.26
N TYR A 194 -15.53 1.33 -4.78
CA TYR A 194 -15.11 0.04 -4.22
C TYR A 194 -14.83 -0.97 -5.33
N ILE A 195 -14.16 -2.06 -4.95
CA ILE A 195 -13.75 -3.12 -5.85
C ILE A 195 -14.08 -4.50 -5.29
N GLU A 196 -14.63 -5.34 -6.15
CA GLU A 196 -14.92 -6.74 -5.89
C GLU A 196 -14.00 -7.62 -6.76
N GLU A 197 -13.38 -8.61 -6.13
CA GLU A 197 -12.57 -9.62 -6.80
C GLU A 197 -13.47 -10.80 -7.18
N LEU A 198 -13.57 -11.05 -8.48
CA LEU A 198 -14.37 -12.13 -9.05
C LEU A 198 -13.43 -13.18 -9.65
N LYS A 199 -13.82 -14.45 -9.56
CA LYS A 199 -13.15 -15.55 -10.26
C LYS A 199 -14.00 -15.92 -11.47
N ARG A 200 -13.47 -15.73 -12.67
CA ARG A 200 -14.12 -16.21 -13.90
C ARG A 200 -13.26 -17.26 -14.56
N LYS A 201 -13.89 -18.23 -15.23
CA LYS A 201 -13.18 -19.26 -15.97
C LYS A 201 -12.39 -18.58 -17.08
N ARG A 202 -11.08 -18.87 -17.20
CA ARG A 202 -10.25 -18.25 -18.23
C ARG A 202 -10.73 -18.69 -19.62
N PRO A 203 -10.61 -17.84 -20.65
CA PRO A 203 -11.05 -18.17 -21.99
C PRO A 203 -10.48 -19.49 -22.51
N GLU A 204 -9.20 -19.77 -22.22
CA GLU A 204 -8.53 -21.00 -22.62
C GLU A 204 -9.17 -22.29 -22.07
N PHE A 205 -9.92 -22.22 -20.97
CA PHE A 205 -10.59 -23.37 -20.34
C PHE A 205 -12.10 -23.44 -20.61
N MET A 206 -12.72 -22.48 -21.30
CA MET A 206 -14.19 -22.45 -21.46
C MET A 206 -14.72 -23.65 -22.26
N ASN A 207 -14.04 -24.03 -23.35
CA ASN A 207 -14.56 -25.03 -24.30
C ASN A 207 -13.67 -26.29 -24.42
N VAL A 208 -12.88 -26.61 -23.39
CA VAL A 208 -11.94 -27.75 -23.44
C VAL A 208 -12.64 -29.05 -23.07
N GLY A 209 -12.55 -30.05 -23.94
CA GLY A 209 -13.04 -31.39 -23.71
C GLY A 209 -12.25 -32.10 -22.60
N ARG A 210 -12.93 -32.87 -21.72
CA ARG A 210 -12.31 -33.57 -20.57
C ARG A 210 -11.09 -34.42 -20.94
N ASN A 211 -11.07 -35.03 -22.13
CA ASN A 211 -9.99 -35.90 -22.58
C ASN A 211 -8.91 -35.17 -23.41
N GLU A 212 -9.13 -33.91 -23.78
CA GLU A 212 -8.16 -33.10 -24.53
C GLU A 212 -6.96 -32.73 -23.67
N LYS A 213 -5.90 -32.25 -24.32
CA LYS A 213 -4.71 -31.76 -23.64
C LYS A 213 -5.05 -30.47 -22.87
N CYS A 214 -4.54 -30.38 -21.65
CA CYS A 214 -4.81 -29.23 -20.79
C CYS A 214 -4.13 -27.96 -21.36
N PRO A 215 -4.86 -26.84 -21.52
CA PRO A 215 -4.30 -25.58 -22.01
C PRO A 215 -3.17 -24.98 -21.17
N CYS A 216 -2.99 -25.43 -19.92
CA CYS A 216 -1.93 -24.94 -19.04
C CYS A 216 -0.51 -25.36 -19.45
N GLY A 217 -0.34 -26.10 -20.56
CA GLY A 217 0.97 -26.52 -21.06
C GLY A 217 1.56 -27.76 -20.37
N SER A 218 0.87 -28.38 -19.42
CA SER A 218 1.39 -29.56 -18.70
C SER A 218 1.47 -30.86 -19.52
N GLY A 219 0.88 -30.88 -20.72
CA GLY A 219 0.78 -32.09 -21.55
C GLY A 219 -0.19 -33.17 -21.02
N ASN A 220 -0.77 -32.99 -19.83
CA ASN A 220 -1.75 -33.91 -19.24
C ASN A 220 -3.15 -33.75 -19.86
N LYS A 221 -3.99 -34.77 -19.76
CA LYS A 221 -5.43 -34.63 -20.10
C LYS A 221 -6.08 -33.62 -19.15
N TYR A 222 -6.94 -32.75 -19.66
CA TYR A 222 -7.59 -31.68 -18.90
C TYR A 222 -8.27 -32.21 -17.63
N LYS A 223 -9.02 -33.31 -17.71
CA LYS A 223 -9.68 -33.97 -16.55
C LYS A 223 -8.73 -34.46 -15.45
N ARG A 224 -7.44 -34.62 -15.75
CA ARG A 224 -6.40 -35.06 -14.81
C ARG A 224 -5.45 -33.92 -14.42
N CYS A 225 -5.75 -32.70 -14.81
CA CYS A 225 -4.90 -31.55 -14.57
C CYS A 225 -5.71 -30.39 -13.98
N CYS A 226 -6.13 -29.43 -14.79
CA CYS A 226 -6.80 -28.23 -14.29
C CYS A 226 -8.31 -28.39 -14.09
N TYR A 227 -8.94 -29.45 -14.59
CA TYR A 227 -10.40 -29.62 -14.48
C TYR A 227 -10.90 -29.60 -13.03
N ASN A 228 -11.89 -28.75 -12.75
CA ASN A 228 -12.44 -28.47 -11.43
C ASN A 228 -11.40 -28.00 -10.39
N THR A 229 -10.39 -27.24 -10.83
CA THR A 229 -9.36 -26.68 -9.96
C THR A 229 -9.33 -25.15 -10.02
N PRO A 230 -8.78 -24.46 -9.00
CA PRO A 230 -8.62 -23.01 -9.05
C PRO A 230 -7.85 -22.48 -10.27
N LYS A 231 -7.02 -23.33 -10.91
CA LYS A 231 -6.23 -22.96 -12.09
C LYS A 231 -7.07 -22.67 -13.33
N GLU A 232 -8.33 -23.11 -13.37
CA GLU A 232 -9.26 -22.78 -14.45
C GLU A 232 -9.74 -21.34 -14.41
N TYR A 233 -9.59 -20.68 -13.27
CA TYR A 233 -10.15 -19.36 -13.03
C TYR A 233 -9.06 -18.30 -13.09
N GLY A 234 -9.37 -17.18 -13.73
CA GLY A 234 -8.63 -15.93 -13.70
C GLY A 234 -9.24 -14.99 -12.66
N LEU A 235 -8.42 -14.07 -12.15
CA LEU A 235 -8.88 -12.96 -11.34
C LEU A 235 -9.49 -11.90 -12.26
N HIS A 236 -10.67 -11.43 -11.91
CA HIS A 236 -11.35 -10.32 -12.55
C HIS A 236 -11.76 -9.31 -11.49
N TYR A 237 -11.83 -8.05 -11.89
CA TYR A 237 -12.21 -6.96 -11.00
C TYR A 237 -13.52 -6.35 -11.47
N ARG A 238 -14.44 -6.13 -10.52
CA ARG A 238 -15.61 -5.27 -10.71
C ARG A 238 -15.41 -4.02 -9.88
N ILE A 239 -15.39 -2.86 -10.53
CA ILE A 239 -15.16 -1.56 -9.90
C ILE A 239 -16.45 -0.75 -9.98
N THR A 240 -16.91 -0.21 -8.86
CA THR A 240 -18.12 0.61 -8.76
C THR A 240 -17.78 1.99 -8.20
N LEU A 241 -18.13 3.06 -8.92
CA LEU A 241 -18.07 4.43 -8.39
C LEU A 241 -19.41 4.79 -7.74
N LEU A 242 -19.37 5.50 -6.61
CA LEU A 242 -20.55 5.98 -5.91
C LEU A 242 -20.81 7.46 -6.25
N GLY A 243 -22.08 7.90 -6.23
CA GLY A 243 -22.43 9.32 -6.36
C GLY A 243 -22.94 9.82 -7.73
N GLY A 244 -23.60 8.98 -8.54
CA GLY A 244 -24.52 9.48 -9.59
C GLY A 244 -24.42 8.82 -10.97
N GLU A 245 -23.28 8.20 -11.30
CA GLU A 245 -23.14 7.41 -12.54
C GLU A 245 -22.78 5.97 -12.17
N LYS A 246 -23.69 5.03 -12.46
CA LYS A 246 -23.33 3.61 -12.47
C LYS A 246 -22.35 3.42 -13.62
N MET A 247 -21.06 3.19 -13.33
CA MET A 247 -20.17 2.65 -14.34
C MET A 247 -20.79 1.35 -14.86
N LYS A 248 -20.92 1.22 -16.18
CA LYS A 248 -21.24 -0.09 -16.77
C LYS A 248 -20.15 -1.06 -16.30
N GLU A 249 -20.55 -2.28 -15.95
CA GLU A 249 -19.59 -3.37 -15.73
C GLU A 249 -18.81 -3.57 -17.02
N GLU A 250 -17.63 -2.96 -17.12
CA GLU A 250 -16.69 -3.27 -18.19
C GLU A 250 -15.82 -4.42 -17.69
N ALA A 251 -15.91 -5.56 -18.40
CA ALA A 251 -14.98 -6.66 -18.17
C ALA A 251 -13.60 -6.16 -18.56
N ILE A 252 -12.73 -5.88 -17.58
CA ILE A 252 -11.31 -5.76 -17.86
C ILE A 252 -10.88 -7.18 -18.20
N GLU A 253 -10.78 -7.45 -19.50
CA GLU A 253 -10.66 -8.81 -20.06
C GLU A 253 -9.31 -9.46 -19.74
N TYR A 254 -8.32 -8.72 -19.22
CA TYR A 254 -7.02 -9.31 -18.93
C TYR A 254 -6.21 -8.56 -17.86
N SER A 255 -5.94 -9.23 -16.74
CA SER A 255 -5.04 -8.75 -15.67
C SER A 255 -3.91 -9.76 -15.43
N GLY A 256 -3.18 -10.12 -16.48
CA GLY A 256 -1.90 -10.81 -16.33
C GLY A 256 -0.92 -9.96 -15.51
N ARG A 257 -0.02 -10.58 -14.75
CA ARG A 257 0.98 -9.87 -13.91
C ARG A 257 1.90 -8.96 -14.75
N TRP A 258 2.32 -9.47 -15.90
CA TRP A 258 3.25 -8.81 -16.81
C TRP A 258 2.49 -8.30 -18.04
N VAL A 259 3.02 -7.25 -18.66
CA VAL A 259 2.60 -6.85 -20.00
C VAL A 259 2.89 -8.00 -20.96
N GLU A 260 1.87 -8.49 -21.66
CA GLU A 260 2.09 -9.52 -22.67
C GLU A 260 2.99 -8.95 -23.77
N LYS A 261 4.12 -9.61 -24.04
CA LYS A 261 4.83 -9.38 -25.30
C LYS A 261 3.87 -9.82 -26.39
N GLN A 262 3.36 -8.89 -27.20
CA GLN A 262 2.71 -9.27 -28.44
C GLN A 262 3.66 -10.22 -29.15
N ALA A 263 3.24 -11.46 -29.36
CA ALA A 263 3.98 -12.37 -30.21
C ALA A 263 4.13 -11.65 -31.54
N ILE A 264 5.37 -11.31 -31.90
CA ILE A 264 5.71 -10.86 -33.24
C ILE A 264 5.23 -12.00 -34.13
N LYS A 265 4.12 -11.77 -34.85
CA LYS A 265 3.60 -12.68 -35.86
C LYS A 265 4.53 -12.68 -37.05
#